data_AF-A0A800CA71-F1
#
_entry.id   AF-A0A800CA71-F1
#
_cell.length_a   1.000
_cell.length_b   1.000
_cell.length_c   1.000
_cell.angle_alpha   90.00
_cell.angle_beta   90.00
_cell.angle_gamma   90.00
#
_symmetry.space_group_name_H-M   'P 1'
#
loop_
_entity.id
_entity.type
_entity.pdbx_description
1 polymer ?
#
loop_
_entity_poly.entity_id
_entity_poly.type
_entity_poly.pdbx_seq_one_letter_code
_entity_poly.pdbx_strand_id
1 'polypeptide(L)'
;MPFNPFRRAKIDLEDQQRLDRSLEKTRGGILGRLGMLFQANEITEEIWEELEEILIMGDVGVETTMKLVDATRDRVRREGVKKVEDAYQILKEEMVRFLQADAPPLDIDNPHRLLTVVLV
;
A
#
# COMPACT_ATOMS: atom_id res chain seq x y z
N MET A 1 18.00 -36.53 17.19
CA MET A 1 17.88 -35.05 17.26
C MET A 1 16.54 -34.68 16.65
N PRO A 2 15.67 -33.90 17.31
CA PRO A 2 14.38 -33.52 16.73
C PRO A 2 14.60 -32.41 15.69
N PHE A 3 14.05 -32.64 14.51
CA PHE A 3 13.88 -31.64 13.46
C PHE A 3 12.98 -30.51 13.99
N ASN A 4 13.50 -29.27 13.99
CA ASN A 4 12.76 -28.09 14.40
C ASN A 4 12.38 -27.27 13.15
N PRO A 5 11.15 -27.40 12.64
CA PRO A 5 10.71 -26.74 11.40
C PRO A 5 10.47 -25.23 11.56
N PHE A 6 10.52 -24.67 12.77
CA PHE A 6 10.13 -23.28 13.03
C PHE A 6 11.31 -22.28 13.02
N ARG A 7 12.31 -22.47 12.16
CA ARG A 7 13.32 -21.43 11.93
C ARG A 7 12.68 -20.35 11.05
N ARG A 8 11.98 -19.40 11.69
CA ARG A 8 11.44 -18.14 11.13
C ARG A 8 12.07 -17.83 9.78
N ALA A 9 11.28 -17.88 8.71
CA ALA A 9 11.67 -17.36 7.41
C ALA A 9 11.97 -15.87 7.58
N LYS A 10 13.24 -15.56 7.86
CA LYS A 10 13.80 -14.26 7.54
C LYS A 10 13.71 -14.22 6.02
N ILE A 11 12.94 -13.28 5.48
CA ILE A 11 13.01 -12.97 4.05
C ILE A 11 14.49 -12.80 3.73
N ASP A 12 15.00 -13.59 2.80
CA ASP A 12 16.43 -13.56 2.48
C ASP A 12 16.77 -12.16 1.93
N LEU A 13 17.97 -11.68 2.24
CA LEU A 13 18.43 -10.35 1.80
C LEU A 13 18.38 -10.23 0.26
N GLU A 14 18.57 -11.35 -0.45
CA GLU A 14 18.47 -11.42 -1.90
C GLU A 14 17.02 -11.26 -2.41
N ASP A 15 16.04 -11.86 -1.72
CA ASP A 15 14.62 -11.73 -2.04
C ASP A 15 14.10 -10.32 -1.75
N GLN A 16 14.53 -9.71 -0.63
CA GLN A 16 14.23 -8.30 -0.35
C GLN A 16 14.77 -7.37 -1.44
N GLN A 17 16.04 -7.56 -1.85
CA GLN A 17 16.63 -6.73 -2.90
C GLN A 17 15.99 -6.95 -4.28
N ARG A 18 15.50 -8.17 -4.58
CA ARG A 18 14.75 -8.43 -5.82
C ARG A 18 13.40 -7.73 -5.80
N LEU A 19 12.67 -7.83 -4.70
CA LEU A 19 11.39 -7.15 -4.50
C LEU A 19 11.56 -5.63 -4.60
N ASP A 20 12.54 -5.07 -3.87
CA ASP A 20 12.84 -3.63 -3.91
C ASP A 20 13.14 -3.15 -5.34
N ARG A 21 13.99 -3.88 -6.09
CA ARG A 21 14.30 -3.55 -7.49
C ARG A 21 13.09 -3.66 -8.42
N SER A 22 12.25 -4.68 -8.25
CA SER A 22 11.04 -4.85 -9.07
C SER A 22 10.00 -3.75 -8.84
N LEU A 23 9.93 -3.24 -7.61
CA LEU A 23 9.00 -2.19 -7.21
C LEU A 23 9.56 -0.78 -7.42
N GLU A 24 10.84 -0.64 -7.76
CA GLU A 24 11.55 0.63 -7.81
C GLU A 24 10.97 1.60 -8.86
N LYS A 25 10.58 1.09 -10.03
CA LYS A 25 9.96 1.91 -11.09
C LYS A 25 8.55 2.37 -10.73
N THR A 26 7.74 1.47 -10.19
CA THR A 26 6.37 1.76 -9.75
C THR A 26 6.38 2.71 -8.54
N ARG A 27 7.26 2.45 -7.56
CA ARG A 27 7.53 3.38 -6.44
C ARG A 27 8.01 4.73 -6.96
N GLY A 28 8.95 4.78 -7.90
CA GLY A 28 9.47 6.04 -8.42
C GLY A 28 8.39 6.91 -9.08
N GLY A 29 7.57 6.32 -9.95
CA GLY A 29 6.50 7.04 -10.64
C GLY A 29 5.37 7.49 -9.72
N ILE A 30 4.86 6.58 -8.89
CA ILE A 30 3.73 6.85 -7.99
C ILE A 30 4.17 7.71 -6.81
N LEU A 31 5.27 7.37 -6.12
CA LEU A 31 5.76 8.18 -4.99
C LEU A 31 6.24 9.55 -5.44
N GLY A 32 6.72 9.70 -6.68
CA GLY A 32 7.10 10.99 -7.23
C GLY A 32 5.89 11.91 -7.44
N ARG A 33 4.81 11.40 -8.03
CA ARG A 33 3.56 12.17 -8.22
C ARG A 33 2.86 12.46 -6.90
N LEU A 34 2.74 11.45 -6.04
CA LEU A 34 2.26 11.63 -4.67
C LEU A 34 3.11 12.63 -3.89
N GLY A 35 4.43 12.56 -4.02
CA GLY A 35 5.34 13.51 -3.38
C GLY A 35 5.16 14.95 -3.83
N MET A 36 4.79 15.19 -5.10
CA MET A 36 4.46 16.54 -5.60
C MET A 36 3.09 17.00 -5.12
N LEU A 37 2.08 16.13 -5.20
CA LEU A 37 0.73 16.36 -4.67
C LEU A 37 0.75 16.77 -3.20
N PHE A 38 1.64 16.14 -2.43
CA PHE A 38 1.74 16.31 -0.99
C PHE A 38 2.67 17.44 -0.52
N GLN A 39 3.18 18.28 -1.43
CA GLN A 39 3.84 19.55 -1.07
C GLN A 39 2.84 20.68 -0.76
N ALA A 40 1.55 20.46 -1.01
CA ALA A 40 0.50 21.40 -0.64
C ALA A 40 0.36 21.49 0.89
N ASN A 41 0.09 22.70 1.40
CA ASN A 41 -0.04 22.92 2.86
C ASN A 41 -1.36 22.39 3.44
N GLU A 42 -2.42 22.32 2.63
CA GLU A 42 -3.75 21.94 3.06
C GLU A 42 -4.34 20.89 2.13
N ILE A 43 -5.15 20.00 2.71
CA ILE A 43 -5.88 18.98 1.97
C ILE A 43 -7.08 19.64 1.30
N THR A 44 -7.12 19.63 -0.03
CA THR A 44 -8.21 20.14 -0.86
C THR A 44 -8.96 19.00 -1.57
N GLU A 45 -10.13 19.29 -2.15
CA GLU A 45 -10.88 18.32 -2.98
C GLU A 45 -10.05 17.84 -4.18
N GLU A 46 -9.37 18.77 -4.85
CA GLU A 46 -8.49 18.51 -6.00
C GLU A 46 -7.39 17.49 -5.66
N ILE A 47 -6.83 17.55 -4.44
CA ILE A 47 -5.82 16.58 -3.98
C ILE A 47 -6.40 15.17 -3.87
N TRP A 48 -7.66 15.05 -3.45
CA TRP A 48 -8.31 13.74 -3.38
C TRP A 48 -8.62 13.17 -4.75
N GLU A 49 -9.06 14.01 -5.69
CA GLU A 49 -9.32 13.61 -7.08
C GLU A 49 -8.02 13.15 -7.78
N GLU A 50 -6.92 13.91 -7.64
CA GLU A 50 -5.63 13.52 -8.23
C GLU A 50 -5.06 12.24 -7.59
N LEU A 51 -5.24 12.05 -6.27
CA LEU A 51 -4.88 10.81 -5.61
C LEU A 51 -5.67 9.61 -6.18
N GLU A 52 -6.97 9.78 -6.40
CA GLU A 52 -7.83 8.74 -6.97
C GLU A 52 -7.35 8.36 -8.38
N GLU A 53 -7.07 9.34 -9.23
CA GLU A 53 -6.55 9.12 -10.58
C GLU A 53 -5.22 8.36 -10.56
N ILE A 54 -4.28 8.77 -9.70
CA ILE A 54 -2.97 8.12 -9.55
C ILE A 54 -3.12 6.65 -9.15
N LEU A 55 -4.02 6.34 -8.21
CA LEU A 55 -4.24 4.97 -7.74
C LEU A 55 -4.93 4.09 -8.79
N ILE A 56 -5.90 4.65 -9.55
CA ILE A 56 -6.54 3.96 -10.68
C ILE A 56 -5.51 3.65 -11.77
N MET A 57 -4.62 4.59 -12.08
CA MET A 57 -3.52 4.39 -13.04
C MET A 57 -2.44 3.44 -12.53
N GLY A 58 -2.31 3.27 -11.21
CA GLY A 58 -1.32 2.44 -10.54
C GLY A 58 -1.81 1.04 -10.20
N ASP A 59 -2.75 0.51 -10.98
CA ASP A 59 -3.16 -0.91 -10.95
C ASP A 59 -3.90 -1.38 -9.69
N VAL A 60 -4.43 -0.44 -8.90
CA VAL A 60 -5.31 -0.72 -7.75
C VAL A 60 -6.74 -1.04 -8.20
N GLY A 61 -7.17 -0.46 -9.33
CA GLY A 61 -8.52 -0.58 -9.87
C GLY A 61 -9.53 0.38 -9.22
N VAL A 62 -10.61 0.69 -9.95
CA VAL A 62 -11.59 1.74 -9.58
C VAL A 62 -12.28 1.44 -8.25
N GLU A 63 -12.83 0.25 -8.08
CA GLU A 63 -13.60 -0.10 -6.87
C GLU A 63 -12.74 -0.05 -5.60
N THR A 64 -11.55 -0.64 -5.65
CA THR A 64 -10.61 -0.65 -4.52
C THR A 64 -10.12 0.75 -4.21
N THR A 65 -9.83 1.54 -5.23
CA THR A 65 -9.39 2.93 -5.07
C THR A 65 -10.45 3.77 -4.38
N MET A 66 -11.69 3.74 -4.86
CA MET A 66 -12.80 4.48 -4.24
C MET A 66 -12.94 4.12 -2.75
N LYS A 67 -12.98 2.81 -2.43
CA LYS A 67 -13.10 2.36 -1.03
C LYS A 67 -11.94 2.84 -0.16
N LEU A 68 -10.71 2.78 -0.68
CA LEU A 68 -9.51 3.22 0.03
C LEU A 68 -9.50 4.74 0.27
N VAL A 69 -9.82 5.51 -0.76
CA VAL A 69 -9.88 6.97 -0.71
C VAL A 69 -10.97 7.41 0.26
N ASP A 70 -12.18 6.86 0.15
CA ASP A 70 -13.28 7.18 1.07
C ASP A 70 -12.94 6.88 2.54
N ALA A 71 -12.37 5.70 2.81
CA ALA A 71 -11.93 5.34 4.16
C ALA A 71 -10.86 6.32 4.71
N THR A 72 -9.93 6.72 3.84
CA THR A 72 -8.88 7.70 4.18
C THR A 72 -9.50 9.07 4.47
N ARG A 73 -10.42 9.54 3.64
CA ARG A 73 -11.11 10.83 3.79
C ARG A 73 -11.92 10.89 5.07
N ASP A 74 -12.67 9.85 5.37
CA ASP A 74 -13.45 9.75 6.60
C ASP A 74 -12.56 9.77 7.85
N ARG A 75 -11.42 9.07 7.80
CA ARG A 75 -10.46 9.07 8.90
C ARG A 75 -9.80 10.45 9.08
N VAL A 76 -9.37 11.10 8.00
CA VAL A 76 -8.84 12.47 8.01
C VAL A 76 -9.84 13.45 8.63
N ARG A 77 -11.11 13.39 8.22
CA ARG A 77 -12.19 14.24 8.76
C ARG A 77 -12.41 13.98 10.25
N ARG A 78 -12.47 12.71 10.66
CA ARG A 78 -12.66 12.30 12.06
C ARG A 78 -11.51 12.73 12.96
N GLU A 79 -10.28 12.68 12.46
CA GLU A 79 -9.08 13.06 13.20
C GLU A 79 -8.76 14.57 13.09
N GLY A 80 -9.52 15.32 12.30
CA GLY A 80 -9.35 16.76 12.13
C GLY A 80 -8.03 17.13 11.43
N VAL A 81 -7.50 16.22 10.61
CA VAL A 81 -6.22 16.39 9.92
C VAL A 81 -6.37 17.41 8.81
N LYS A 82 -5.50 18.42 8.80
CA LYS A 82 -5.50 19.51 7.82
C LYS A 82 -4.28 19.50 6.92
N LYS A 83 -3.17 18.96 7.42
CA LYS A 83 -1.90 18.88 6.69
C LYS A 83 -1.90 17.67 5.78
N VAL A 84 -1.34 17.88 4.62
CA VAL A 84 -1.30 16.86 3.58
C VAL A 84 -0.34 15.73 3.92
N GLU A 85 0.77 16.02 4.61
CA GLU A 85 1.72 14.97 5.03
C GLU A 85 1.10 13.99 6.04
N ASP A 86 0.24 14.50 6.94
CA ASP A 86 -0.46 13.69 7.93
C ASP A 86 -1.55 12.83 7.25
N ALA A 87 -2.25 13.39 6.24
CA ALA A 87 -3.18 12.63 5.40
C ALA A 87 -2.50 11.47 4.68
N TYR A 88 -1.27 11.69 4.22
CA TYR A 88 -0.49 10.66 3.56
C TYR A 88 -0.10 9.51 4.49
N GLN A 89 0.15 9.78 5.78
CA GLN A 89 0.36 8.70 6.75
C GLN A 89 -0.91 7.88 6.95
N ILE A 90 -2.06 8.56 7.06
CA ILE A 90 -3.36 7.89 7.17
C ILE A 90 -3.62 7.00 5.95
N LEU A 91 -3.35 7.49 4.73
CA LEU A 91 -3.50 6.71 3.51
C LEU A 91 -2.68 5.42 3.56
N LYS A 92 -1.39 5.49 3.97
CA LYS A 92 -0.56 4.30 4.12
C LYS A 92 -1.14 3.30 5.11
N GLU A 93 -1.64 3.80 6.24
CA GLU A 93 -2.26 2.96 7.26
C GLU A 93 -3.54 2.29 6.74
N GLU A 94 -4.37 3.01 5.97
CA GLU A 94 -5.53 2.40 5.30
C GLU A 94 -5.13 1.37 4.24
N MET A 95 -4.12 1.64 3.42
CA MET A 95 -3.61 0.67 2.44
C MET A 95 -3.16 -0.63 3.11
N VAL A 96 -2.42 -0.53 4.22
CA VAL A 96 -1.98 -1.71 4.99
C VAL A 96 -3.18 -2.45 5.57
N ARG A 97 -4.18 -1.74 6.10
CA ARG A 97 -5.41 -2.37 6.61
C ARG A 97 -6.19 -3.11 5.52
N PHE A 98 -6.34 -2.53 4.34
CA PHE A 98 -7.02 -3.17 3.20
C PHE A 98 -6.31 -4.47 2.80
N LEU A 99 -4.98 -4.43 2.68
CA LEU A 99 -4.18 -5.62 2.34
C LEU A 99 -4.25 -6.72 3.42
N GLN A 100 -4.41 -6.34 4.69
CA GLN A 100 -4.55 -7.30 5.80
C GLN A 100 -5.97 -7.90 5.89
N ALA A 101 -6.99 -7.16 5.48
CA ALA A 101 -8.39 -7.61 5.53
C ALA A 101 -8.67 -8.73 4.51
N ASP A 102 -8.06 -8.67 3.32
CA ASP A 102 -8.26 -9.65 2.25
C ASP A 102 -7.24 -10.80 2.23
N ALA A 103 -6.21 -10.76 3.09
CA ALA A 103 -5.24 -11.84 3.18
C ALA A 103 -5.83 -13.01 4.00
N PRO A 104 -6.12 -14.18 3.40
CA PRO A 104 -6.35 -15.38 4.20
C PRO A 104 -5.13 -15.62 5.09
N PRO A 105 -5.30 -16.23 6.29
CA PRO A 105 -4.18 -16.61 7.14
C PRO A 105 -3.13 -17.31 6.29
N LEU A 106 -1.89 -16.85 6.39
CA LEU A 106 -0.77 -17.45 5.67
C LEU A 106 -0.66 -18.92 6.10
N ASP A 107 -1.17 -19.81 5.26
CA ASP A 107 -0.95 -21.25 5.38
C ASP A 107 0.47 -21.54 4.89
N ILE A 108 1.42 -21.30 5.79
CA ILE A 108 2.86 -21.50 5.61
C ILE A 108 3.24 -22.98 5.46
N ASP A 109 2.29 -23.90 5.67
CA ASP A 109 2.53 -25.35 5.56
C ASP A 109 2.25 -25.92 4.16
N ASN A 110 1.81 -25.09 3.20
CA ASN A 110 1.54 -25.52 1.83
C ASN A 110 2.68 -25.15 0.86
N PRO A 111 3.59 -26.08 0.50
CA PRO A 111 4.73 -25.82 -0.38
C PRO A 111 4.37 -25.54 -1.85
N HIS A 112 3.09 -25.55 -2.22
CA HIS A 112 2.62 -25.40 -3.60
C HIS A 112 1.77 -24.15 -3.88
N ARG A 113 1.62 -23.22 -2.93
CA ARG A 113 0.92 -21.96 -3.22
C ARG A 113 1.85 -20.94 -3.86
N LEU A 114 1.62 -20.69 -5.15
CA LEU A 114 2.16 -19.53 -5.86
C LEU A 114 1.61 -18.26 -5.20
N LEU A 115 2.51 -17.39 -4.75
CA LEU A 115 2.17 -16.04 -4.29
C LEU A 115 1.76 -15.22 -5.52
N THR A 116 0.46 -15.10 -5.76
CA THR A 116 -0.04 -14.17 -6.78
C THR A 116 0.07 -12.76 -6.22
N VAL A 117 1.20 -12.10 -6.46
CA VAL A 117 1.29 -10.64 -6.39
C VAL A 117 0.81 -10.11 -7.73
N VAL A 118 -0.43 -9.65 -7.80
CA VAL A 118 -0.91 -8.87 -8.95
C VAL A 118 -0.42 -7.44 -8.74
N LEU A 119 0.72 -7.12 -9.33
CA LEU A 119 0.96 -5.78 -9.87
C LEU A 119 0.65 -5.91 -11.36
N VAL A 120 -0.39 -5.22 -11.83
CA VAL A 120 -0.36 -4.79 -13.23
C VAL A 120 0.57 -3.56 -13.30
#